data_AF-A0A481RM93-F1
#
_entry.id   AF-A0A481RM93-F1
#
_cell.length_a   1.000
_cell.length_b   1.000
_cell.length_c   1.000
_cell.angle_alpha   90.00
_cell.angle_beta   90.00
_cell.angle_gamma   90.00
#
_symmetry.space_group_name_H-M   'P 1'
#
loop_
_entity.id
_entity.type
_entity.pdbx_description
1 polymer ?
#
loop_
_entity_poly.entity_id
_entity_poly.type
_entity_poly.pdbx_seq_one_letter_code
_entity_poly.pdbx_strand_id
1 'polypeptide(L)' 'MSGSESQTILFSKKVDKKGRLVIPKEHRQALSIEGQEVLIEFEAKKVTYLDDENGGDGE' A
#
# COMPACT_ATOMS: atom_id res chain seq x y z
N MET A 1 -27.92 13.11 -11.87
CA MET A 1 -27.22 11.82 -12.00
C MET A 1 -25.90 11.97 -11.29
N SER A 2 -25.82 11.61 -10.00
CA SER A 2 -24.58 11.71 -9.24
C SER A 2 -23.63 10.63 -9.73
N GLY A 3 -22.62 11.02 -10.49
CA GLY A 3 -21.50 10.14 -10.81
C GLY A 3 -20.81 9.81 -9.49
N SER A 4 -20.81 8.54 -9.12
CA SER A 4 -20.02 8.03 -8.00
C SER A 4 -18.55 8.16 -8.37
N GLU A 5 -17.97 9.34 -8.19
CA GLU A 5 -16.53 9.53 -8.33
C GLU A 5 -15.86 8.66 -7.27
N SER A 6 -15.34 7.53 -7.74
CA SER A 6 -14.65 6.55 -6.89
C SER A 6 -13.38 7.24 -6.40
N GLN A 7 -13.33 7.58 -5.11
CA GLN A 7 -12.16 8.25 -4.54
C GLN A 7 -10.94 7.36 -4.71
N THR A 8 -10.01 7.80 -5.57
CA THR A 8 -8.78 7.08 -5.88
C THR A 8 -7.63 7.72 -5.12
N ILE A 9 -6.94 6.94 -4.29
CA ILE A 9 -5.77 7.40 -3.54
C ILE A 9 -4.55 6.61 -4.02
N LEU A 10 -3.55 7.33 -4.53
CA LEU A 10 -2.25 6.75 -4.87
C LEU A 10 -1.34 6.80 -3.65
N PHE A 11 -0.85 5.64 -3.19
CA PHE A 11 0.16 5.56 -2.15
C PHE A 11 1.12 4.40 -2.42
N SER A 12 2.35 4.52 -1.94
CA SER A 12 3.36 3.46 -2.01
C SER A 12 3.61 2.90 -0.62
N LYS A 13 3.62 1.57 -0.49
CA LYS A 13 3.90 0.89 0.79
C LYS A 13 4.82 -0.30 0.59
N LYS A 14 5.71 -0.51 1.56
CA LYS A 14 6.52 -1.74 1.64
C LYS A 14 5.58 -2.93 1.80
N VAL A 15 5.76 -3.92 0.92
CA VAL A 15 5.17 -5.25 1.09
C VAL A 15 5.97 -5.97 2.17
N ASP A 16 5.28 -6.60 3.12
CA ASP A 16 5.98 -7.36 4.16
C ASP A 16 6.61 -8.65 3.59
N LYS A 17 7.44 -9.33 4.40
CA LYS A 17 8.11 -10.58 3.98
C LYS A 17 7.15 -11.72 3.61
N LYS A 18 5.87 -11.60 3.96
CA LYS A 18 4.81 -12.58 3.65
C LYS A 18 3.99 -12.19 2.43
N GLY A 19 4.36 -11.12 1.71
CA GLY A 19 3.64 -10.67 0.52
C GLY A 19 2.38 -9.85 0.82
N ARG A 20 2.20 -9.35 2.06
CA ARG A 20 0.99 -8.62 2.46
C ARG A 20 1.21 -7.11 2.39
N LEU A 21 0.17 -6.39 1.97
CA LEU A 21 0.08 -4.94 2.04
C LEU A 21 -0.81 -4.54 3.22
N VAL A 22 -0.34 -3.61 4.04
CA VAL A 22 -1.13 -3.02 5.13
C VAL A 22 -1.50 -1.60 4.74
N ILE A 23 -2.80 -1.31 4.70
CA ILE A 23 -3.32 0.04 4.47
C ILE A 23 -3.27 0.81 5.80
N PRO A 24 -2.48 1.89 5.91
CA PRO A 24 -2.45 2.75 7.09
C PRO A 24 -3.84 3.28 7.49
N LYS A 25 -4.02 3.55 8.79
CA LYS A 25 -5.29 4.06 9.33
C LYS A 25 -5.76 5.35 8.63
N GLU A 26 -4.86 6.28 8.37
CA GLU A 26 -5.17 7.55 7.70
C GLU A 26 -5.81 7.35 6.32
N HIS A 27 -5.28 6.44 5.51
CA HIS A 27 -5.85 6.13 4.20
C HIS A 27 -7.18 5.39 4.30
N ARG A 28 -7.35 4.51 5.31
CA ARG A 28 -8.65 3.87 5.57
C ARG A 28 -9.73 4.88 5.93
N GLN A 29 -9.38 5.92 6.69
CA GLN A 29 -10.28 7.01 7.03
C GLN A 29 -10.60 7.87 5.82
N ALA A 30 -9.59 8.23 5.03
CA ALA A 30 -9.79 9.00 3.79
C ALA A 30 -10.70 8.28 2.80
N LEU A 31 -10.61 6.95 2.70
CA LEU A 31 -11.48 6.12 1.86
C LEU A 31 -12.83 5.80 2.52
N SER A 32 -13.06 6.23 3.77
CA SER A 32 -14.27 5.92 4.55
C SER A 32 -14.56 4.42 4.69
N ILE A 33 -13.53 3.59 4.82
CA ILE A 33 -13.63 2.10 4.89
C ILE A 33 -13.32 1.52 6.27
N GLU A 34 -13.15 2.38 7.28
CA GLU A 34 -12.82 1.94 8.64
C GLU A 34 -13.95 1.10 9.23
N GLY A 35 -13.66 -0.18 9.53
CA GLY A 35 -14.63 -1.11 10.12
C GLY A 35 -15.57 -1.78 9.11
N GLN A 36 -15.33 -1.64 7.81
CA GLN A 36 -16.14 -2.26 6.76
C GLN A 36 -15.34 -3.29 5.96
N GLU A 37 -16.01 -4.36 5.53
CA GLU A 37 -15.49 -5.24 4.49
C GLU A 37 -15.68 -4.57 3.13
N VAL A 38 -14.57 -4.32 2.44
CA VAL A 38 -14.56 -3.61 1.15
C VAL A 38 -13.63 -4.31 0.17
N LEU A 39 -13.99 -4.26 -1.10
CA LEU A 39 -13.09 -4.64 -2.19
C LEU A 39 -12.31 -3.40 -2.61
N ILE A 40 -10.99 -3.49 -2.58
CA ILE A 40 -10.09 -2.42 -3.03
C ILE A 40 -9.23 -2.98 -4.16
N GLU A 41 -9.26 -2.30 -5.30
CA GLU A 41 -8.42 -2.60 -6.44
C GLU A 41 -7.10 -1.83 -6.33
N PHE A 42 -5.98 -2.50 -6.61
CA PHE A 42 -4.65 -1.90 -6.63
C PHE A 42 -3.96 -2.22 -7.94
N GLU A 43 -3.27 -1.24 -8.51
CA GLU A 43 -2.30 -1.48 -9.57
C GLU A 43 -0.90 -1.64 -8.95
N ALA A 44 -0.28 -2.80 -9.12
CA ALA A 44 1.04 -3.10 -8.56
C ALA A 44 2.13 -2.85 -9.60
N LYS A 45 3.07 -1.95 -9.28
CA LYS A 45 4.31 -1.74 -10.04
C LYS A 45 5.53 -1.97 -9.15
N LYS A 46 6.39 -2.92 -9.51
CA LYS A 46 7.68 -3.13 -8.82
C LYS A 46 8.57 -1.91 -9.05
N VAL A 47 8.95 -1.22 -7.98
CA VAL A 47 9.86 -0.05 -8.03
C VAL A 47 11.30 -0.46 -7.72
N THR A 48 11.55 -1.15 -6.61
CA THR A 48 12.89 -1.61 -6.19
C THR A 48 12.79 -2.72 -5.12
N TYR A 49 13.91 -3.36 -4.78
CA TYR A 49 14.04 -4.21 -3.59
C TYR A 49 14.47 -3.37 -2.39
N LEU A 50 14.05 -3.78 -1.18
CA LEU A 50 14.40 -3.11 0.09
C LEU A 50 15.27 -4.00 0.98
N ASP A 51 15.95 -4.97 0.38
CA ASP A 51 16.97 -5.80 1.02
C ASP A 51 18.34 -5.26 0.60
N ASP A 52 18.73 -4.12 1.18
CA ASP A 52 20.10 -3.60 1.15
C ASP A 52 20.39 -2.92 2.50
N GLU A 53 20.40 -3.72 3.57
CA GLU A 53 21.12 -3.36 4.80
C GLU A 53 22.41 -4.21 4.86
N ASN A 54 23.44 -3.68 4.21
CA ASN A 54 24.81 -3.47 4.68
C ASN A 54 25.39 -4.43 5.75
N GLY A 55 26.51 -5.10 5.42
CA GLY A 55 27.35 -5.77 6.42
C GLY A 55 28.52 -6.56 5.83
N GLY A 56 29.57 -5.87 5.37
CA GLY A 56 30.82 -6.52 5.00
C GLY A 56 31.82 -5.56 4.36
N ASP A 57 32.40 -4.65 5.15
CA ASP A 57 33.78 -4.23 4.87
C ASP A 57 34.64 -5.50 5.00
N GLY A 58 35.02 -6.07 3.86
CA GLY A 58 35.77 -7.31 3.76
C GLY A 58 36.82 -7.20 2.67
N GLU A 59 37.97 -6.64 3.08
CA GLU A 59 39.32 -6.65 2.48
C GLU A 59 39.55 -6.05 1.08
#